data_AF-A0A932HI77-F1
#
_entry.id   AF-A0A932HI77-F1
#
_cell.length_a   1.000
_cell.length_b   1.000
_cell.length_c   1.000
_cell.angle_alpha   90.00
_cell.angle_beta   90.00
_cell.angle_gamma   90.00
#
_symmetry.space_group_name_H-M   'P 1'
#
loop_
_entity.id
_entity.type
_entity.pdbx_description
1 polymer ?
#
loop_
_entity_poly.entity_id
_entity_poly.type
_entity_poly.pdbx_seq_one_letter_code
_entity_poly.pdbx_strand_id
1 'polypeptide(L)'
;MIDLLPLLQAAADTTGAYGRFPLIGARAAVWVAAEVHLMFAAFVLGVPMFAVITELIGIVGKDAKYDRLSKEFTRLLVFAYSATALWGVMLVFLLTTLYPRFWGHMAQIFGLSMWIFVGIFFAESFTLYLYYYGWDRWQAGRAKWTHWGLGLLLNVWGTIVMFIANGWLTYMMSPPATVTPETLPSEVRLWNALANATWMPINIHRLIANAVFGGSIVAAYAAYRFLAAKTADERAHYDWMGYVG
;
A
#
# COMPACT_ATOMS: atom_id res chain seq x y z
N MET A 1 14.81 7.52 38.93
CA MET A 1 14.47 6.35 38.09
C MET A 1 15.48 6.31 36.97
N ILE A 2 16.33 5.29 36.91
CA ILE A 2 17.25 5.10 35.79
C ILE A 2 16.38 4.74 34.58
N ASP A 3 16.51 5.50 33.51
CA ASP A 3 15.81 5.24 32.26
C ASP A 3 16.37 3.95 31.67
N LEU A 4 15.65 2.84 31.90
CA LEU A 4 16.07 1.48 31.54
C LEU A 4 16.07 1.25 30.03
N LEU A 5 15.35 2.08 29.28
CA LEU A 5 15.19 1.95 27.84
C LEU A 5 16.53 2.07 27.07
N PRO A 6 17.36 3.11 27.27
CA PRO A 6 18.67 3.21 26.60
C PRO A 6 19.65 2.10 27.03
N LEU A 7 19.55 1.60 28.27
CA LEU A 7 20.38 0.48 28.75
C LEU A 7 19.99 -0.85 28.10
N LEU A 8 18.70 -1.10 27.92
CA LEU A 8 18.19 -2.27 27.19
C LEU A 8 18.55 -2.21 25.70
N GLN A 9 18.46 -1.02 25.09
CA GLN A 9 18.90 -0.79 23.72
C GLN A 9 20.41 -1.08 23.57
N ALA A 10 21.24 -0.55 24.46
CA ALA A 10 22.68 -0.79 24.47
C ALA A 10 23.06 -2.27 24.73
N ALA A 11 22.29 -2.97 25.58
CA ALA A 11 22.46 -4.41 25.81
C ALA A 11 22.08 -5.26 24.58
N ALA A 12 21.04 -4.87 23.84
CA ALA A 12 20.68 -5.51 22.58
C ALA A 12 21.71 -5.27 21.46
N ASP A 13 22.28 -4.06 21.42
CA ASP A 13 23.33 -3.67 20.45
C ASP A 13 24.70 -4.32 20.74
N THR A 14 24.97 -4.70 21.99
CA THR A 14 26.20 -5.39 22.43
C THR A 14 26.13 -6.90 22.30
N THR A 15 24.94 -7.51 22.31
CA THR A 15 24.74 -8.96 22.15
C THR A 15 24.73 -9.43 20.69
N GLY A 16 24.80 -8.51 19.72
CA GLY A 16 24.72 -8.84 18.29
C GLY A 16 23.35 -9.41 17.88
N ALA A 17 22.30 -9.15 18.66
CA ALA A 17 20.95 -9.64 18.41
C ALA A 17 20.29 -8.99 17.17
N TYR A 18 20.80 -7.81 16.78
CA TYR A 18 20.37 -7.05 15.61
C TYR A 18 21.56 -6.78 14.69
N GLY A 19 21.33 -6.82 13.38
CA GLY A 19 22.32 -6.45 12.38
C GLY A 19 22.65 -4.96 12.45
N ARG A 20 23.85 -4.58 12.02
CA ARG A 20 24.29 -3.18 11.98
C ARG A 20 24.19 -2.65 10.56
N PHE A 21 23.59 -1.48 10.40
CA PHE A 21 23.57 -0.76 9.14
C PHE A 21 24.52 0.45 9.23
N PRO A 22 25.40 0.68 8.23
CA PRO A 22 26.40 1.74 8.31
C PRO A 22 25.76 3.14 8.38
N LEU A 23 26.43 4.05 9.09
CA LEU A 23 26.14 5.49 9.20
C LEU A 23 24.85 5.89 9.94
N ILE A 24 23.71 5.29 9.61
CA ILE A 24 22.38 5.69 10.12
C ILE A 24 21.79 4.71 11.13
N GLY A 25 22.38 3.52 11.26
CA GLY A 25 21.89 2.46 12.16
C GLY A 25 20.68 1.69 11.59
N ALA A 26 20.47 0.47 12.12
CA ALA A 26 19.48 -0.46 11.60
C ALA A 26 18.03 0.04 11.71
N ARG A 27 17.71 0.70 12.83
CA ARG A 27 16.36 1.23 13.08
C ARG A 27 15.99 2.31 12.07
N ALA A 28 16.90 3.23 11.79
CA ALA A 28 16.66 4.30 10.83
C ALA A 28 16.55 3.75 9.40
N ALA A 29 17.40 2.80 9.03
CA ALA A 29 17.35 2.16 7.71
C ALA A 29 16.00 1.47 7.45
N VAL A 30 15.51 0.68 8.43
CA VAL A 30 14.19 0.05 8.34
C VAL A 30 13.07 1.10 8.31
N TRP A 31 13.15 2.13 9.15
CA TRP A 31 12.15 3.20 9.18
C TRP A 31 12.04 3.93 7.83
N VAL A 32 13.16 4.34 7.23
CA VAL A 32 13.16 5.01 5.92
C VAL A 32 12.54 4.11 4.84
N ALA A 33 12.95 2.84 4.79
CA ALA A 33 12.39 1.91 3.80
C ALA A 33 10.89 1.67 4.00
N ALA A 34 10.44 1.53 5.25
CA ALA A 34 9.04 1.36 5.59
C ALA A 34 8.20 2.60 5.25
N GLU A 35 8.70 3.79 5.54
CA GLU A 35 8.01 5.05 5.28
C GLU A 35 7.83 5.28 3.78
N VAL A 36 8.91 5.12 3.00
CA VAL A 36 8.84 5.27 1.54
C VAL A 36 7.91 4.21 0.93
N HIS A 37 8.02 2.96 1.36
CA HIS A 37 7.10 1.91 0.94
C HIS A 37 5.64 2.27 1.24
N LEU A 38 5.36 2.78 2.46
CA LEU A 38 4.03 3.15 2.90
C LEU A 38 3.44 4.30 2.07
N MET A 39 4.23 5.33 1.76
CA MET A 39 3.78 6.47 0.94
C MET A 39 3.37 6.01 -0.47
N PHE A 40 4.18 5.17 -1.12
CA PHE A 40 3.81 4.61 -2.41
C PHE A 40 2.63 3.62 -2.32
N ALA A 41 2.58 2.80 -1.26
CA ALA A 41 1.46 1.87 -1.04
C ALA A 41 0.12 2.60 -0.83
N ALA A 42 0.12 3.70 -0.07
CA ALA A 42 -1.07 4.53 0.14
C ALA A 42 -1.58 5.12 -1.19
N PHE A 43 -0.66 5.62 -2.02
CA PHE A 43 -1.00 6.12 -3.36
C PHE A 43 -1.56 5.01 -4.26
N VAL A 44 -0.93 3.84 -4.28
CA VAL A 44 -1.35 2.68 -5.09
C VAL A 44 -2.72 2.15 -4.67
N LEU A 45 -3.10 2.26 -3.40
CA LEU A 45 -4.44 1.88 -2.92
C LEU A 45 -5.49 2.97 -3.17
N GLY A 46 -5.11 4.25 -3.11
CA GLY A 46 -6.02 5.38 -3.31
C GLY A 46 -6.41 5.61 -4.77
N VAL A 47 -5.43 5.68 -5.67
CA VAL A 47 -5.64 6.05 -7.09
C VAL A 47 -6.62 5.13 -7.84
N PRO A 48 -6.59 3.79 -7.69
CA PRO A 48 -7.56 2.91 -8.34
C PRO A 48 -9.01 3.21 -7.96
N MET A 49 -9.26 3.72 -6.74
CA MET A 49 -10.61 4.10 -6.32
C MET A 49 -11.13 5.25 -7.19
N PHE A 50 -10.30 6.29 -7.40
CA PHE A 50 -10.61 7.41 -8.28
C PHE A 50 -10.72 6.99 -9.75
N ALA A 51 -9.83 6.11 -10.22
CA ALA A 51 -9.86 5.61 -11.59
C ALA A 51 -11.18 4.88 -11.90
N VAL A 52 -11.66 4.03 -10.99
CA VAL A 52 -12.93 3.30 -11.15
C VAL A 52 -14.13 4.24 -11.15
N ILE A 53 -14.15 5.25 -10.27
CA ILE A 53 -15.25 6.22 -10.20
C ILE A 53 -15.30 7.09 -11.45
N THR A 54 -14.15 7.64 -11.86
CA THR A 54 -14.06 8.49 -13.06
C THR A 54 -14.36 7.70 -14.33
N GLU A 55 -13.89 6.45 -14.43
CA GLU A 55 -14.23 5.57 -15.55
C GLU A 55 -15.73 5.25 -15.59
N LEU A 56 -16.37 4.99 -14.44
CA LEU A 56 -17.82 4.75 -14.38
C LEU A 56 -18.60 5.97 -14.88
N ILE A 57 -18.22 7.17 -14.44
CA ILE A 57 -18.82 8.43 -14.88
C ILE A 57 -18.61 8.61 -16.39
N GLY A 58 -17.42 8.29 -16.92
CA GLY A 58 -17.13 8.32 -18.35
C GLY A 58 -18.01 7.35 -19.16
N ILE A 59 -18.24 6.14 -18.65
CA ILE A 59 -19.09 5.12 -19.29
C ILE A 59 -20.56 5.54 -19.30
N VAL A 60 -21.10 5.94 -18.15
CA VAL A 60 -22.52 6.28 -17.98
C VAL A 60 -22.84 7.63 -18.61
N GLY A 61 -21.99 8.63 -18.36
CA GLY A 61 -22.14 9.99 -18.88
C GLY A 61 -21.71 10.14 -20.34
N LYS A 62 -21.05 9.14 -20.93
CA LYS A 62 -20.51 9.15 -22.30
C LYS A 62 -19.56 10.34 -22.57
N ASP A 63 -18.88 10.81 -21.54
CA ASP A 63 -17.93 11.93 -21.62
C ASP A 63 -16.49 11.39 -21.64
N ALA A 64 -15.85 11.55 -22.81
CA ALA A 64 -14.48 11.13 -23.04
C ALA A 64 -13.45 11.86 -22.15
N LYS A 65 -13.81 12.99 -21.52
CA LYS A 65 -12.90 13.72 -20.61
C LYS A 65 -12.61 12.90 -19.35
N TYR A 66 -13.62 12.27 -18.75
CA TYR A 66 -13.45 11.39 -17.59
C TYR A 66 -12.71 10.10 -17.93
N ASP A 67 -12.94 9.55 -19.13
CA ASP A 67 -12.21 8.36 -19.59
C ASP A 67 -10.71 8.66 -19.76
N ARG A 68 -10.36 9.81 -20.37
CA ARG A 68 -8.97 10.25 -20.48
C ARG A 68 -8.32 10.47 -19.11
N LEU A 69 -9.05 11.09 -18.19
CA LEU A 69 -8.58 11.30 -16.82
C LEU A 69 -8.24 9.98 -16.12
N SER A 70 -9.13 8.99 -16.21
CA SER A 70 -8.91 7.68 -15.63
C SER A 70 -7.72 6.94 -16.26
N LYS A 71 -7.53 7.08 -17.58
CA LYS A 71 -6.34 6.55 -18.27
C LYS A 71 -5.04 7.17 -17.77
N GLU A 72 -5.03 8.48 -17.52
CA GLU A 72 -3.87 9.19 -16.97
C GLU A 72 -3.51 8.69 -15.56
N PHE A 73 -4.50 8.51 -14.69
CA PHE A 73 -4.30 7.94 -13.35
C PHE A 73 -3.74 6.52 -13.40
N THR A 74 -4.27 5.69 -14.31
CA THR A 74 -3.80 4.31 -14.46
C THR A 74 -2.35 4.24 -14.92
N ARG A 75 -1.90 5.19 -15.76
CA ARG A 75 -0.48 5.28 -16.15
C ARG A 75 0.43 5.58 -14.95
N LEU A 76 0.03 6.51 -14.09
CA LEU A 76 0.79 6.84 -12.87
C LEU A 76 0.83 5.65 -11.91
N LEU A 77 -0.28 4.92 -11.82
CA LEU A 77 -0.43 3.75 -10.97
C LEU A 77 0.58 2.65 -11.29
N VAL A 78 0.84 2.34 -12.58
CA VAL A 78 1.82 1.30 -12.97
C VAL A 78 3.24 1.62 -12.48
N PHE A 79 3.65 2.88 -12.59
CA PHE A 79 4.96 3.32 -12.10
C PHE A 79 5.03 3.24 -10.57
N ALA A 80 4.03 3.79 -9.89
CA ALA A 80 3.99 3.79 -8.42
C ALA A 80 3.92 2.36 -7.86
N TYR A 81 3.16 1.47 -8.49
CA TYR A 81 3.07 0.05 -8.09
C TYR A 81 4.42 -0.64 -8.13
N SER A 82 5.19 -0.40 -9.19
CA SER A 82 6.55 -0.95 -9.32
C SER A 82 7.48 -0.41 -8.24
N ALA A 83 7.40 0.89 -7.93
CA ALA A 83 8.15 1.49 -6.83
C ALA A 83 7.76 0.91 -5.46
N THR A 84 6.46 0.74 -5.19
CA THR A 84 5.95 0.09 -3.97
C THR A 84 6.53 -1.31 -3.81
N ALA A 85 6.52 -2.11 -4.88
CA ALA A 85 7.05 -3.48 -4.87
C ALA A 85 8.54 -3.51 -4.54
N LEU A 86 9.35 -2.66 -5.18
CA LEU A 86 10.79 -2.57 -4.94
C LEU A 86 11.11 -2.19 -3.50
N TRP A 87 10.42 -1.17 -2.96
CA TRP A 87 10.59 -0.75 -1.57
C TRP A 87 10.07 -1.78 -0.57
N GLY A 88 9.03 -2.55 -0.94
CA GLY A 88 8.52 -3.65 -0.12
C GLY A 88 9.52 -4.81 -0.01
N VAL A 89 10.12 -5.20 -1.14
CA VAL A 89 11.20 -6.20 -1.16
C VAL A 89 12.41 -5.70 -0.37
N MET A 90 12.79 -4.43 -0.54
CA MET A 90 13.85 -3.80 0.25
C MET A 90 13.55 -3.86 1.76
N LEU A 91 12.32 -3.54 2.16
CA LEU A 91 11.91 -3.62 3.56
C LEU A 91 12.03 -5.05 4.11
N VAL A 92 11.54 -6.06 3.37
CA VAL A 92 11.69 -7.47 3.78
C VAL A 92 13.15 -7.89 3.87
N PHE A 93 14.00 -7.44 2.94
CA PHE A 93 15.44 -7.71 2.99
C PHE A 93 16.10 -7.07 4.22
N LEU A 94 15.75 -5.84 4.56
CA LEU A 94 16.25 -5.17 5.77
C LEU A 94 15.75 -5.85 7.05
N LEU A 95 14.48 -6.29 7.09
CA LEU A 95 13.94 -7.00 8.26
C LEU A 95 14.59 -8.37 8.44
N THR A 96 14.82 -9.13 7.35
CA THR A 96 15.46 -10.45 7.43
C THR A 96 16.93 -10.35 7.83
N THR A 97 17.66 -9.33 7.37
CA THR A 97 19.10 -9.18 7.63
C THR A 97 19.41 -8.44 8.93
N LEU A 98 18.67 -7.39 9.25
CA LEU A 98 18.91 -6.56 10.43
C LEU A 98 18.12 -7.02 11.67
N TYR A 99 16.96 -7.67 11.47
CA TYR A 99 16.08 -8.13 12.54
C TYR A 99 15.70 -9.62 12.39
N PRO A 100 16.66 -10.55 12.21
CA PRO A 100 16.38 -11.95 11.83
C PRO A 100 15.54 -12.71 12.86
N ARG A 101 15.78 -12.51 14.16
CA ARG A 101 15.00 -13.18 15.22
C ARG A 101 13.53 -12.73 15.22
N PHE A 102 13.31 -11.43 15.07
CA PHE A 102 11.98 -10.85 14.98
C PHE A 102 11.25 -11.31 13.72
N TRP A 103 11.91 -11.23 12.56
CA TRP A 103 11.30 -11.65 11.30
C TRP A 103 11.01 -13.15 11.29
N GLY A 104 11.90 -13.97 11.85
CA GLY A 104 11.69 -15.41 12.03
C GLY A 104 10.48 -15.73 12.90
N HIS A 105 10.31 -15.01 14.02
CA HIS A 105 9.12 -15.12 14.86
C HIS A 105 7.84 -14.80 14.08
N MET A 106 7.85 -13.72 13.28
CA MET A 106 6.71 -13.34 12.47
C MET A 106 6.39 -14.34 11.36
N ALA A 107 7.41 -14.85 10.68
CA ALA A 107 7.24 -15.86 9.64
C ALA A 107 6.65 -17.17 10.19
N GLN A 108 6.96 -17.56 11.43
CA GLN A 108 6.39 -18.75 12.05
C GLN A 108 4.89 -18.61 12.35
N ILE A 109 4.44 -17.45 12.82
CA ILE A 109 3.02 -17.19 13.14
C ILE A 109 2.22 -16.95 11.86
N PHE A 110 2.74 -16.10 10.97
CA PHE A 110 2.02 -15.55 9.83
C PHE A 110 2.34 -16.22 8.50
N GLY A 111 3.16 -17.29 8.47
CA GLY A 111 3.65 -17.91 7.24
C GLY A 111 2.56 -18.22 6.21
N LEU A 112 1.41 -18.77 6.65
CA LEU A 112 0.27 -19.00 5.76
C LEU A 112 -0.27 -17.68 5.17
N SER A 113 -0.49 -16.67 6.00
CA SER A 113 -0.96 -15.36 5.52
C SER A 113 0.04 -14.65 4.62
N MET A 114 1.35 -14.85 4.81
CA MET A 114 2.39 -14.31 3.93
C MET A 114 2.34 -14.95 2.54
N TRP A 115 2.12 -16.25 2.43
CA TRP A 115 1.91 -16.92 1.14
C TRP A 115 0.63 -16.46 0.44
N ILE A 116 -0.47 -16.32 1.18
CA ILE A 116 -1.72 -15.77 0.64
C ILE A 116 -1.52 -14.34 0.16
N PHE A 117 -0.84 -13.51 0.95
CA PHE A 117 -0.49 -12.13 0.60
C PHE A 117 0.27 -12.06 -0.72
N VAL A 118 1.32 -12.88 -0.88
CA VAL A 118 2.10 -12.93 -2.12
C VAL A 118 1.23 -13.37 -3.31
N GLY A 119 0.40 -14.41 -3.13
CA GLY A 119 -0.51 -14.88 -4.18
C GLY A 119 -1.50 -13.81 -4.65
N ILE A 120 -2.09 -13.06 -3.72
CA ILE A 120 -3.00 -11.96 -4.04
C ILE A 120 -2.23 -10.79 -4.68
N PHE A 121 -1.03 -10.49 -4.20
CA PHE A 121 -0.18 -9.45 -4.80
C PHE A 121 0.15 -9.76 -6.27
N PHE A 122 0.41 -11.03 -6.62
CA PHE A 122 0.56 -11.45 -8.02
C PHE A 122 -0.74 -11.29 -8.82
N ALA A 123 -1.89 -11.65 -8.24
CA ALA A 123 -3.20 -11.45 -8.88
C ALA A 123 -3.50 -9.97 -9.12
N GLU A 124 -3.16 -9.11 -8.16
CA GLU A 124 -3.26 -7.66 -8.25
C GLU A 124 -2.37 -7.12 -9.37
N SER A 125 -1.08 -7.52 -9.39
CA SER A 125 -0.14 -7.16 -10.45
C SER A 125 -0.68 -7.53 -11.83
N PHE A 126 -1.14 -8.78 -12.00
CA PHE A 126 -1.70 -9.25 -13.26
C PHE A 126 -2.93 -8.44 -13.68
N THR A 127 -3.85 -8.18 -12.74
CA THR A 127 -5.04 -7.38 -12.99
C THR A 127 -4.67 -5.95 -13.38
N LEU A 128 -3.64 -5.37 -12.76
CA LEU A 128 -3.19 -4.00 -13.00
C LEU A 128 -2.63 -3.86 -14.41
N TYR A 129 -1.77 -4.78 -14.82
CA TYR A 129 -1.21 -4.77 -16.16
C TYR A 129 -2.28 -5.04 -17.21
N LEU A 130 -3.24 -5.92 -16.93
CA LEU A 130 -4.37 -6.17 -17.82
C LEU A 130 -5.27 -4.93 -17.94
N TYR A 131 -5.51 -4.21 -16.85
CA TYR A 131 -6.24 -2.95 -16.85
C TYR A 131 -5.50 -1.88 -17.65
N TYR A 132 -4.22 -1.64 -17.39
CA TYR A 132 -3.45 -0.62 -18.10
C TYR A 132 -3.30 -0.90 -19.60
N TYR A 133 -2.83 -2.10 -19.98
CA TYR A 133 -2.62 -2.46 -21.38
C TYR A 133 -3.92 -2.80 -22.13
N GLY A 134 -4.96 -3.18 -21.39
CA GLY A 134 -6.29 -3.46 -21.95
C GLY A 134 -7.06 -2.21 -22.38
N TRP A 135 -6.62 -1.02 -21.96
CA TRP A 135 -7.36 0.24 -22.15
C TRP A 135 -7.80 0.48 -23.60
N ASP A 136 -6.85 0.43 -24.54
CA ASP A 136 -7.13 0.73 -25.95
C ASP A 136 -7.91 -0.40 -26.65
N ARG A 137 -7.80 -1.63 -26.13
CA ARG A 137 -8.51 -2.79 -26.68
C ARG A 137 -9.97 -2.86 -26.21
N TRP A 138 -10.27 -2.37 -25.01
CA TRP A 138 -11.59 -2.42 -24.39
C TRP A 138 -12.25 -1.06 -24.21
N GLN A 139 -11.84 -0.07 -25.02
CA GLN A 139 -12.35 1.30 -24.98
C GLN A 139 -13.84 1.45 -25.36
N ALA A 140 -14.46 0.47 -26.03
CA ALA A 140 -15.81 0.61 -26.57
C ALA A 140 -16.74 -0.59 -26.28
N GLY A 141 -18.04 -0.31 -26.21
CA GLY A 141 -19.11 -1.32 -26.13
C GLY A 141 -19.14 -2.07 -24.80
N ARG A 142 -19.58 -3.34 -24.84
CA ARG A 142 -19.68 -4.20 -23.64
C ARG A 142 -18.33 -4.51 -23.00
N ALA A 143 -17.25 -4.49 -23.78
CA ALA A 143 -15.89 -4.75 -23.30
C ALA A 143 -15.41 -3.67 -22.29
N LYS A 144 -15.93 -2.43 -22.40
CA LYS A 144 -15.61 -1.35 -21.48
C LYS A 144 -16.11 -1.60 -20.06
N TRP A 145 -17.25 -2.30 -19.90
CA TRP A 145 -17.73 -2.75 -18.59
C TRP A 145 -16.83 -3.84 -17.98
N THR A 146 -16.26 -4.72 -18.80
CA THR A 146 -15.27 -5.69 -18.35
C THR A 146 -13.99 -5.00 -17.90
N HIS A 147 -13.53 -3.99 -18.64
CA HIS A 147 -12.38 -3.16 -18.28
C HIS A 147 -12.60 -2.45 -16.93
N TRP A 148 -13.74 -1.80 -16.76
CA TRP A 148 -14.13 -1.19 -15.48
C TRP A 148 -14.17 -2.21 -14.33
N GLY A 149 -14.65 -3.43 -14.60
CA GLY A 149 -14.65 -4.53 -13.65
C GLY A 149 -13.24 -4.93 -13.19
N LEU A 150 -12.20 -4.80 -14.03
CA LEU A 150 -10.82 -4.99 -13.59
C LEU A 150 -10.38 -3.93 -12.60
N GLY A 151 -10.77 -2.67 -12.83
CA GLY A 151 -10.51 -1.59 -11.87
C GLY A 151 -11.16 -1.87 -10.51
N LEU A 152 -12.42 -2.36 -10.50
CA LEU A 152 -13.07 -2.78 -9.25
C LEU A 152 -12.32 -3.93 -8.59
N LEU A 153 -11.89 -4.92 -9.37
CA LEU A 153 -11.14 -6.07 -8.88
C LEU A 153 -9.79 -5.66 -8.28
N LEU A 154 -9.10 -4.67 -8.85
CA LEU A 154 -7.89 -4.09 -8.27
C LEU A 154 -8.12 -3.54 -6.86
N ASN A 155 -9.21 -2.79 -6.67
CA ASN A 155 -9.56 -2.25 -5.36
C ASN A 155 -9.83 -3.37 -4.34
N VAL A 156 -10.46 -4.47 -4.77
CA VAL A 156 -10.69 -5.65 -3.92
C VAL A 156 -9.37 -6.29 -3.52
N TRP A 157 -8.47 -6.56 -4.47
CA TRP A 157 -7.16 -7.14 -4.17
C TRP A 157 -6.33 -6.26 -3.24
N GLY A 158 -6.20 -4.97 -3.56
CA GLY A 158 -5.46 -4.02 -2.74
C GLY A 158 -6.02 -3.92 -1.31
N THR A 159 -7.34 -3.94 -1.16
CA THR A 159 -7.98 -3.94 0.16
C THR A 159 -7.65 -5.21 0.95
N ILE A 160 -7.67 -6.39 0.32
CA ILE A 160 -7.34 -7.65 0.99
C ILE A 160 -5.86 -7.67 1.43
N VAL A 161 -4.95 -7.26 0.53
CA VAL A 161 -3.51 -7.13 0.81
C VAL A 161 -3.28 -6.18 1.99
N MET A 162 -3.99 -5.04 2.01
CA MET A 162 -3.94 -4.08 3.11
C MET A 162 -4.41 -4.70 4.43
N PHE A 163 -5.53 -5.42 4.43
CA PHE A 163 -6.08 -6.05 5.63
C PHE A 163 -5.12 -7.09 6.22
N ILE A 164 -4.49 -7.90 5.36
CA ILE A 164 -3.50 -8.89 5.80
C ILE A 164 -2.27 -8.18 6.41
N ALA A 165 -1.69 -7.22 5.69
CA ALA A 165 -0.51 -6.48 6.16
C ALA A 165 -0.78 -5.71 7.47
N ASN A 166 -1.98 -5.13 7.60
CA ASN A 166 -2.41 -4.49 8.84
C ASN A 166 -2.51 -5.46 10.00
N GLY A 167 -2.95 -6.70 9.75
CA GLY A 167 -2.98 -7.74 10.79
C GLY A 167 -1.60 -8.03 11.36
N TRP A 168 -0.57 -8.03 10.52
CA TRP A 168 0.82 -8.17 10.97
C TRP A 168 1.27 -6.98 11.80
N LEU A 169 1.03 -5.76 11.30
CA LEU A 169 1.39 -4.52 11.98
C LEU A 169 0.71 -4.40 13.35
N THR A 170 -0.58 -4.66 13.42
CA THR A 170 -1.37 -4.49 14.65
C THR A 170 -1.08 -5.57 15.67
N TYR A 171 -0.67 -6.77 15.25
CA TYR A 171 -0.17 -7.77 16.17
C TYR A 171 1.06 -7.27 16.96
N MET A 172 1.96 -6.53 16.30
CA MET A 172 3.16 -5.98 16.95
C MET A 172 2.81 -4.89 17.99
N MET A 173 1.69 -4.19 17.80
CA MET A 173 1.26 -3.09 18.68
C MET A 173 0.34 -3.56 19.80
N SER A 174 -0.57 -4.49 19.50
CA SER A 174 -1.59 -5.02 20.41
C SER A 174 -1.72 -6.53 20.22
N PRO A 175 -0.75 -7.33 20.68
CA PRO A 175 -0.85 -8.78 20.60
C PRO A 175 -2.05 -9.28 21.43
N PRO A 176 -2.68 -10.41 21.08
CA PRO A 176 -3.78 -10.98 21.84
C PRO A 176 -3.37 -11.28 23.28
N ALA A 177 -4.29 -11.13 24.24
CA ALA A 177 -4.02 -11.34 25.66
C ALA A 177 -3.53 -12.77 26.02
N THR A 178 -3.77 -13.74 25.13
CA THR A 178 -3.31 -15.12 25.27
C THR A 178 -1.83 -15.30 24.92
N VAL A 179 -1.17 -14.30 24.34
CA VAL A 179 0.24 -14.34 23.97
C VAL A 179 1.07 -13.71 25.09
N THR A 180 1.88 -14.51 25.75
CA THR A 180 2.83 -14.10 26.79
C THR A 180 4.27 -14.20 26.27
N PRO A 181 5.28 -13.65 26.98
CA PRO A 181 6.70 -13.80 26.60
C PRO A 181 7.18 -15.26 26.50
N GLU A 182 6.48 -16.19 27.15
CA GLU A 182 6.79 -17.62 27.17
C GLU A 182 6.08 -18.40 26.04
N THR A 183 5.07 -17.79 25.41
CA THR A 183 4.27 -18.45 24.36
C THR A 183 5.14 -18.69 23.13
N LEU A 184 5.19 -19.94 22.68
CA LEU A 184 5.93 -20.27 21.47
C LEU A 184 5.19 -19.76 20.23
N PRO A 185 5.91 -19.36 19.15
CA PRO A 185 5.26 -18.84 17.95
C PRO A 185 4.29 -19.85 17.31
N SER A 186 4.60 -21.15 17.43
CA SER A 186 3.76 -22.25 16.94
C SER A 186 2.44 -22.42 17.71
N GLU A 187 2.32 -21.86 18.91
CA GLU A 187 1.12 -21.96 19.75
C GLU A 187 0.12 -20.84 19.45
N VAL A 188 0.57 -19.78 18.76
CA VAL A 188 -0.27 -18.65 18.41
C VAL A 188 -1.19 -19.01 17.24
N ARG A 189 -2.50 -19.07 17.50
CA ARG A 189 -3.49 -19.26 16.43
C ARG A 189 -3.51 -18.06 15.48
N LEU A 190 -3.29 -18.31 14.19
CA LEU A 190 -3.23 -17.28 13.13
C LEU A 190 -4.41 -16.29 13.19
N TRP A 191 -5.64 -16.81 13.29
CA TRP A 191 -6.82 -15.94 13.31
C TRP A 191 -6.83 -15.00 14.52
N ASN A 192 -6.42 -15.48 15.69
CA ASN A 192 -6.34 -14.63 16.89
C ASN A 192 -5.24 -13.58 16.73
N ALA A 193 -4.12 -13.93 16.09
CA ALA A 193 -3.05 -12.99 15.82
C ALA A 193 -3.48 -11.86 14.87
N LEU A 194 -4.25 -12.18 13.83
CA LEU A 194 -4.80 -11.21 12.87
C LEU A 194 -5.94 -10.37 13.47
N ALA A 195 -6.94 -11.02 14.08
CA ALA A 195 -8.14 -10.40 14.61
C ALA A 195 -7.92 -9.81 16.02
N ASN A 196 -6.89 -8.97 16.14
CA ASN A 196 -6.56 -8.26 17.38
C ASN A 196 -7.35 -6.95 17.53
N ALA A 197 -7.27 -6.33 18.70
CA ALA A 197 -8.10 -5.19 19.09
C ALA A 197 -7.97 -3.97 18.17
N THR A 198 -6.80 -3.75 17.56
CA THR A 198 -6.54 -2.57 16.72
C THR A 198 -6.66 -2.85 15.22
N TRP A 199 -6.93 -4.11 14.82
CA TRP A 199 -7.00 -4.51 13.42
C TRP A 199 -8.08 -3.79 12.61
N MET A 200 -9.34 -3.80 13.07
CA MET A 200 -10.41 -3.11 12.34
C MET A 200 -10.31 -1.57 12.41
N PRO A 201 -9.99 -0.97 13.56
CA PRO A 201 -9.73 0.47 13.62
C PRO A 201 -8.65 0.93 12.63
N ILE A 202 -7.51 0.20 12.52
CA ILE A 202 -6.46 0.58 11.57
C ILE A 202 -6.89 0.36 10.12
N ASN A 203 -7.67 -0.69 9.83
CA ASN A 203 -8.18 -0.95 8.48
C ASN A 203 -9.07 0.20 8.01
N ILE A 204 -9.99 0.66 8.86
CA ILE A 204 -10.87 1.79 8.56
C ILE A 204 -10.05 3.07 8.38
N HIS A 205 -9.14 3.36 9.31
CA HIS A 205 -8.28 4.53 9.23
C HIS A 205 -7.47 4.53 7.93
N ARG A 206 -6.81 3.42 7.58
CA ARG A 206 -5.99 3.32 6.37
C ARG A 206 -6.81 3.39 5.10
N LEU A 207 -8.01 2.80 5.06
CA LEU A 207 -8.88 2.90 3.89
C LEU A 207 -9.23 4.37 3.59
N ILE A 208 -9.65 5.11 4.62
CA ILE A 208 -10.00 6.53 4.49
C ILE A 208 -8.75 7.37 4.18
N ALA A 209 -7.66 7.13 4.91
CA ALA A 209 -6.41 7.85 4.72
C ALA A 209 -5.82 7.66 3.31
N ASN A 210 -5.86 6.45 2.76
CA ASN A 210 -5.38 6.19 1.40
C ASN A 210 -6.24 6.92 0.35
N ALA A 211 -7.56 6.96 0.53
CA ALA A 211 -8.44 7.72 -0.36
C ALA A 211 -8.14 9.23 -0.30
N VAL A 212 -8.05 9.79 0.90
CA VAL A 212 -7.71 11.21 1.10
C VAL A 212 -6.30 11.54 0.56
N PHE A 213 -5.32 10.67 0.79
CA PHE A 213 -3.97 10.83 0.29
C PHE A 213 -3.91 10.78 -1.24
N GLY A 214 -4.59 9.80 -1.85
CA GLY A 214 -4.71 9.69 -3.31
C GLY A 214 -5.30 10.95 -3.94
N GLY A 215 -6.43 11.44 -3.41
CA GLY A 215 -7.07 12.68 -3.88
C GLY A 215 -6.17 13.90 -3.68
N SER A 216 -5.50 14.01 -2.53
CA SER A 216 -4.57 15.11 -2.25
C SER A 216 -3.38 15.14 -3.22
N ILE A 217 -2.83 13.98 -3.61
CA ILE A 217 -1.74 13.90 -4.60
C ILE A 217 -2.25 14.30 -5.99
N VAL A 218 -3.45 13.86 -6.36
CA VAL A 218 -4.08 14.25 -7.64
C VAL A 218 -4.30 15.76 -7.68
N ALA A 219 -4.86 16.35 -6.62
CA ALA A 219 -5.07 17.79 -6.51
C ALA A 219 -3.74 18.56 -6.57
N ALA A 220 -2.70 18.09 -5.88
CA ALA A 220 -1.37 18.70 -5.93
C ALA A 220 -0.76 18.63 -7.34
N TYR A 221 -0.89 17.48 -8.02
CA TYR A 221 -0.44 17.32 -9.41
C TYR A 221 -1.21 18.25 -10.36
N ALA A 222 -2.53 18.31 -10.24
CA ALA A 222 -3.39 19.19 -11.03
C ALA A 222 -3.01 20.67 -10.82
N ALA A 223 -2.81 21.11 -9.58
CA ALA A 223 -2.38 22.46 -9.25
C ALA A 223 -1.02 22.81 -9.87
N TYR A 224 -0.03 21.91 -9.76
CA TYR A 224 1.28 22.13 -10.38
C TYR A 224 1.18 22.24 -11.91
N ARG A 225 0.44 21.32 -12.54
CA ARG A 225 0.25 21.32 -14.00
C ARG A 225 -0.55 22.52 -14.50
N PHE A 226 -1.53 22.98 -13.72
CA PHE A 226 -2.28 24.21 -14.01
C PHE A 226 -1.37 25.45 -14.05
N LEU A 227 -0.45 25.56 -13.07
CA LEU A 227 0.51 26.66 -12.99
C LEU A 227 1.56 26.59 -14.12
N ALA A 228 1.98 25.38 -14.46
CA ALA A 228 2.96 25.12 -15.52
C ALA A 228 2.37 25.12 -16.96
N ALA A 229 1.04 25.11 -17.09
CA ALA A 229 0.35 25.04 -18.37
C ALA A 229 0.70 26.24 -19.26
N LYS A 230 1.00 25.97 -20.53
CA LYS A 230 1.37 27.00 -21.50
C LYS A 230 0.19 27.47 -22.36
N THR A 231 -0.88 26.69 -22.41
CA THR A 231 -2.08 26.98 -23.19
C THR A 231 -3.31 27.11 -22.29
N ALA A 232 -4.33 27.82 -22.77
CA ALA A 232 -5.60 27.96 -22.06
C ALA A 232 -6.32 26.62 -21.90
N ASP A 233 -6.22 25.74 -22.91
CA ASP A 233 -6.86 24.43 -22.90
C ASP A 233 -6.24 23.48 -21.88
N GLU A 234 -4.90 23.44 -21.79
CA GLU A 234 -4.20 22.66 -20.74
C GLU A 234 -4.58 23.18 -19.35
N ARG A 235 -4.62 24.51 -19.18
CA ARG A 235 -4.97 25.13 -17.91
C ARG A 235 -6.41 24.78 -17.50
N ALA A 236 -7.37 24.84 -18.42
CA ALA A 236 -8.77 24.46 -18.17
C ALA A 236 -8.94 22.95 -17.88
N HIS A 237 -8.11 22.11 -18.48
CA HIS A 237 -8.10 20.67 -18.16
C HIS A 237 -7.64 20.41 -16.72
N TYR A 238 -6.53 21.02 -16.30
CA TYR A 238 -5.98 20.81 -14.96
C TYR A 238 -6.79 21.51 -13.86
N ASP A 239 -7.43 22.63 -14.15
CA ASP A 239 -8.39 23.28 -13.24
C ASP A 239 -9.56 22.34 -12.92
N TRP A 240 -10.15 21.75 -13.96
CA TRP A 240 -11.22 20.77 -13.82
C TRP A 240 -10.74 19.48 -13.14
N MET A 241 -9.53 19.00 -13.44
CA MET A 241 -8.94 17.83 -12.77
C MET A 241 -8.82 18.07 -11.26
N GLY A 242 -8.38 19.26 -10.85
CA GLY A 242 -8.28 19.65 -9.44
C GLY A 242 -9.63 19.82 -8.74
N TYR A 243 -10.70 20.14 -9.49
CA TYR A 243 -12.07 20.16 -8.95
C TYR A 243 -12.64 18.75 -8.70
N VAL A 244 -12.21 17.75 -9.49
CA VAL A 244 -12.72 16.37 -9.43
C VAL A 244 -11.96 15.50 -8.44
N GLY A 245 -10.65 15.70 -8.27
CA GLY A 245 -9.78 14.92 -7.38
C GLY A 245 -9.82 15.38 -5.93
#